data_AF-A0A967LK28-F1
#
_entry.id   AF-A0A967LK28-F1
#
_cell.length_a   1.000
_cell.length_b   1.000
_cell.length_c   1.000
_cell.angle_alpha   90.00
_cell.angle_beta   90.00
_cell.angle_gamma   90.00
#
_symmetry.space_group_name_H-M   'P 1'
#
loop_
_entity.id
_entity.type
_entity.pdbx_description
1 polymer ?
#
loop_
_entity_poly.entity_id
_entity_poly.type
_entity_poly.pdbx_seq_one_letter_code
_entity_poly.pdbx_strand_id
1 'polypeptide(L)'
;MTPATRAAFTEHPGLAAVRVVTHLSGGEEVARATLRRDALTDILWRRTLNILGHALQEGRENPRQLEKLTEWGERYTEHRYNPDYVQH
;
A
#
# COMPACT_ATOMS: atom_id res chain seq x y z
N MET A 1 0.02 1.98 -1.64
CA MET A 1 -0.68 3.12 -2.29
C MET A 1 -0.30 3.14 -3.76
N THR A 2 -1.25 3.10 -4.70
CA THR A 2 -0.97 2.95 -6.15
C THR A 2 -1.67 4.02 -6.99
N PRO A 3 -1.30 4.22 -8.27
CA PRO A 3 -1.99 5.16 -9.17
C PRO A 3 -3.51 4.93 -9.23
N ALA A 4 -3.93 3.67 -9.21
CA ALA A 4 -5.34 3.30 -9.15
C ALA A 4 -6.04 3.84 -7.89
N THR A 5 -5.35 3.88 -6.74
CA THR A 5 -5.90 4.47 -5.51
C THR A 5 -6.18 5.96 -5.67
N ARG A 6 -5.27 6.72 -6.30
CA ARG A 6 -5.48 8.16 -6.54
C ARG A 6 -6.57 8.41 -7.58
N ALA A 7 -6.64 7.58 -8.62
CA ALA A 7 -7.72 7.64 -9.61
C ALA A 7 -9.09 7.45 -8.94
N ALA A 8 -9.23 6.41 -8.10
CA ALA A 8 -10.47 6.13 -7.38
C ALA A 8 -10.96 7.31 -6.51
N PHE A 9 -10.06 7.98 -5.77
CA PHE A 9 -10.45 9.16 -5.00
C PHE A 9 -10.83 10.37 -5.88
N THR A 10 -10.22 10.49 -7.06
CA THR A 10 -10.48 11.59 -7.99
C THR A 10 -11.82 11.39 -8.70
N GLU A 11 -12.07 10.18 -9.19
CA GLU A 11 -13.30 9.80 -9.90
C GLU A 11 -14.51 9.71 -8.97
N HIS A 12 -14.29 9.41 -7.69
CA HIS A 12 -15.33 9.30 -6.68
C HIS A 12 -15.04 10.25 -5.49
N PRO A 13 -15.50 11.52 -5.55
CA PRO A 13 -15.27 12.48 -4.46
C PRO A 13 -15.85 12.06 -3.11
N GLY A 14 -16.93 11.29 -3.10
CA GLY A 14 -17.54 10.74 -1.88
C GLY A 14 -16.80 9.54 -1.27
N LEU A 15 -15.78 9.00 -1.94
CA LEU A 15 -15.02 7.86 -1.44
C LEU A 15 -14.11 8.29 -0.28
N ALA A 16 -14.40 7.77 0.91
CA ALA A 16 -13.68 8.12 2.14
C ALA A 16 -12.37 7.34 2.33
N ALA A 17 -12.26 6.13 1.80
CA ALA A 17 -11.09 5.28 1.92
C ALA A 17 -11.04 4.20 0.82
N VAL A 18 -9.84 3.65 0.58
CA VAL A 18 -9.61 2.47 -0.24
C VAL A 18 -8.99 1.38 0.65
N ARG A 19 -9.58 0.19 0.64
CA ARG A 19 -9.08 -0.98 1.35
C ARG A 19 -8.62 -2.04 0.35
N VAL A 20 -7.40 -2.54 0.55
CA VAL A 20 -6.85 -3.69 -0.15
C VAL A 20 -6.80 -4.86 0.83
N VAL A 21 -7.28 -6.01 0.40
CA VAL A 21 -7.22 -7.26 1.16
C VAL A 21 -6.55 -8.31 0.30
N THR A 22 -5.49 -8.89 0.83
CA THR A 22 -4.74 -9.96 0.17
C THR A 22 -5.22 -11.28 0.71
N HIS A 23 -5.62 -12.17 -0.20
CA HIS A 23 -6.03 -13.52 0.12
C HIS A 23 -5.11 -14.54 -0.55
N LEU A 24 -4.95 -15.70 0.08
CA LEU A 24 -4.44 -16.89 -0.59
C LEU A 24 -5.46 -17.44 -1.59
N SER A 25 -5.01 -18.35 -2.46
CA SER A 25 -5.90 -19.04 -3.41
C SER A 25 -7.04 -19.80 -2.72
N GLY A 26 -6.85 -20.22 -1.47
CA GLY A 26 -7.88 -20.85 -0.63
C GLY A 26 -8.89 -19.88 0.01
N GLY A 27 -8.76 -18.56 -0.22
CA GLY A 27 -9.67 -17.54 0.31
C GLY A 27 -9.33 -17.03 1.71
N GLU A 28 -8.25 -17.51 2.32
CA GLU A 28 -7.79 -17.00 3.62
C GLU A 28 -7.14 -15.62 3.49
N GLU A 29 -7.55 -14.67 4.34
CA GLU A 29 -6.95 -13.34 4.41
C GLU A 29 -5.58 -13.40 5.08
N VAL A 30 -4.56 -12.90 4.39
CA VAL A 30 -3.18 -12.84 4.92
C VAL A 30 -2.79 -11.43 5.34
N ALA A 31 -3.34 -10.42 4.69
CA ALA A 31 -3.04 -9.03 4.99
C ALA A 31 -4.16 -8.11 4.52
N ARG A 32 -4.25 -6.96 5.18
CA ARG A 32 -5.15 -5.86 4.81
C ARG A 32 -4.47 -4.54 5.04
N ALA A 33 -4.68 -3.60 4.12
CA ALA A 33 -4.28 -2.21 4.26
C ALA A 33 -5.42 -1.29 3.85
N THR A 34 -5.69 -0.25 4.65
CA THR A 34 -6.69 0.77 4.38
C THR A 34 -6.01 2.13 4.29
N LEU A 35 -6.17 2.80 3.14
CA LEU A 35 -5.75 4.18 2.94
C LEU A 35 -6.98 5.07 3.01
N ARG A 36 -7.00 6.00 3.96
CA ARG A 36 -8.04 7.04 4.02
C ARG A 36 -7.73 8.15 3.03
N ARG A 37 -8.79 8.80 2.50
CA ARG A 37 -8.67 9.89 1.52
C ARG A 37 -7.81 11.04 2.05
N ASP A 38 -8.04 11.42 3.30
CA ASP A 38 -7.37 12.53 3.98
C ASP A 38 -5.88 12.25 4.28
N ALA A 39 -5.48 10.98 4.33
CA ALA A 39 -4.08 10.60 4.45
C ALA A 39 -3.28 10.82 3.16
N LEU A 40 -3.94 10.85 1.98
CA LEU A 40 -3.26 10.97 0.69
C LEU A 40 -3.14 12.42 0.23
N THR A 41 -2.23 13.18 0.86
CA THR A 41 -1.88 14.53 0.40
C THR A 41 -1.07 14.51 -0.89
N ASP A 42 -1.04 15.62 -1.65
CA ASP A 42 -0.24 15.72 -2.87
C ASP A 42 1.27 15.55 -2.64
N ILE A 43 1.77 15.95 -1.47
CA ILE A 43 3.17 15.73 -1.07
C ILE A 43 3.41 14.23 -0.86
N LEU A 44 2.54 13.57 -0.09
CA LEU A 44 2.65 12.12 0.15
C LEU A 44 2.47 11.31 -1.13
N TRP A 45 1.63 11.78 -2.05
CA TRP A 45 1.45 11.16 -3.35
C TRP A 45 2.73 11.17 -4.19
N ARG A 46 3.36 12.35 -4.36
CA ARG A 46 4.61 12.47 -5.11
C ARG A 46 5.71 11.59 -4.53
N ARG A 47 5.83 11.57 -3.20
CA ARG A 47 6.83 10.73 -2.51
C ARG A 47 6.55 9.24 -2.67
N THR A 48 5.28 8.84 -2.65
CA THR A 48 4.85 7.46 -2.92
C THR A 48 5.25 7.02 -4.32
N LEU A 49 5.05 7.87 -5.34
CA LEU A 49 5.44 7.55 -6.72
C LEU A 49 6.93 7.31 -6.86
N ASN A 50 7.77 8.11 -6.20
CA ASN A 50 9.22 7.92 -6.23
C ASN A 50 9.62 6.57 -5.60
N ILE A 51 9.10 6.26 -4.41
CA ILE A 51 9.41 5.00 -3.71
C ILE A 51 8.93 3.80 -4.52
N LEU A 52 7.72 3.87 -5.07
CA LEU A 52 7.18 2.83 -5.94
C LEU A 52 8.03 2.65 -7.20
N GLY A 53 8.48 3.74 -7.83
CA GLY A 53 9.36 3.68 -9.00
C GLY A 53 10.66 2.95 -8.71
N HIS A 54 11.35 3.31 -7.61
CA HIS A 54 12.57 2.61 -7.19
C HIS A 54 12.32 1.13 -6.88
N ALA A 55 11.24 0.81 -6.18
CA ALA A 55 10.89 -0.58 -5.87
C ALA A 55 10.61 -1.42 -7.13
N LEU A 56 9.92 -0.85 -8.13
CA LEU A 56 9.64 -1.55 -9.39
C LEU A 56 10.90 -1.73 -10.25
N GLN A 57 11.79 -0.74 -10.27
CA GLN A 57 12.99 -0.77 -11.10
C GLN A 57 14.09 -1.66 -10.51
N GLU A 58 14.33 -1.55 -9.21
CA GLU A 58 15.49 -2.15 -8.54
C GLU A 58 15.11 -3.32 -7.63
N GLY A 59 13.83 -3.54 -7.33
CA GLY A 59 13.40 -4.49 -6.29
C GLY A 59 13.80 -5.94 -6.54
N ARG A 60 14.04 -6.32 -7.81
CA ARG A 60 14.52 -7.66 -8.16
C ARG A 60 15.99 -7.88 -7.82
N GLU A 61 16.80 -6.83 -7.87
CA GLU A 61 18.24 -6.87 -7.63
C GLU A 61 18.61 -6.35 -6.23
N ASN A 62 17.72 -5.56 -5.61
CA ASN A 62 17.91 -4.95 -4.31
C ASN A 62 16.65 -5.07 -3.44
N PRO A 63 16.55 -6.13 -2.61
CA PRO A 63 15.41 -6.36 -1.72
C PRO A 63 15.07 -5.19 -0.80
N ARG A 64 16.05 -4.35 -0.43
CA ARG A 64 15.82 -3.19 0.44
C ARG A 64 14.85 -2.17 -0.16
N GLN A 65 14.73 -2.10 -1.49
CA GLN A 65 13.76 -1.18 -2.10
C GLN A 65 12.32 -1.67 -1.93
N LEU A 66 12.11 -3.00 -1.90
CA LEU A 66 10.82 -3.58 -1.56
C LEU A 66 10.50 -3.38 -0.08
N GLU A 67 11.47 -3.57 0.81
CA GLU A 67 11.31 -3.28 2.25
C GLU A 67 10.90 -1.83 2.50
N LYS A 68 11.60 -0.86 1.90
CA LYS A 68 11.23 0.57 1.99
C LYS A 68 9.82 0.84 1.49
N LEU A 69 9.37 0.17 0.43
CA LEU A 69 8.01 0.31 -0.07
C LEU A 69 7.00 -0.24 0.93
N THR A 70 7.28 -1.39 1.55
CA THR A 70 6.46 -1.99 2.61
C THR A 70 6.38 -1.08 3.82
N GLU A 71 7.52 -0.66 4.38
CA GLU A 71 7.60 0.26 5.53
C GLU A 71 6.87 1.58 5.25
N TRP A 72 7.02 2.12 4.03
CA TRP A 72 6.29 3.32 3.61
C TRP A 72 4.78 3.06 3.58
N GLY A 73 4.34 1.93 3.07
CA GLY A 73 2.94 1.52 3.10
C GLY A 73 2.38 1.41 4.51
N GLU A 74 3.07 0.68 5.39
CA GLU A 74 2.68 0.46 6.78
C GLU A 74 2.57 1.76 7.58
N ARG A 75 3.49 2.71 7.35
CA ARG A 75 3.48 4.01 8.03
C ARG A 75 2.26 4.87 7.69
N TYR A 76 1.77 4.81 6.46
CA TYR A 76 0.72 5.71 5.97
C TYR A 76 -0.61 5.00 5.67
N THR A 77 -0.74 3.75 6.08
CA THR A 77 -2.00 3.00 5.98
C THR A 77 -2.31 2.30 7.29
N GLU A 78 -3.60 2.20 7.60
CA GLU A 78 -4.06 1.28 8.63
C GLU A 78 -3.88 -0.13 8.09
N HIS A 79 -2.96 -0.90 8.66
CA HIS A 79 -2.63 -2.23 8.18
C HIS A 79 -2.82 -3.28 9.26
N ARG A 80 -3.04 -4.52 8.82
CA ARG A 80 -3.09 -5.71 9.66
C ARG A 80 -2.57 -6.88 8.86
N TYR A 81 -1.70 -7.68 9.48
CA TYR A 81 -1.31 -8.99 9.00
C TYR A 81 -2.04 -10.07 9.79
N ASN A 82 -2.30 -11.21 9.15
CA ASN A 82 -2.80 -12.38 9.85
C ASN A 82 -1.65 -12.94 10.74
N PRO A 83 -1.84 -13.05 12.07
CA PRO A 83 -0.78 -13.48 12.99
C PRO A 83 -0.25 -14.88 12.70
N ASP A 84 -1.03 -15.74 12.05
CA ASP A 84 -0.59 -17.09 11.68
C ASP A 84 0.50 -17.09 10.58
N TYR A 85 0.67 -15.95 9.89
CA TYR A 85 1.60 -15.76 8.77
C TYR A 85 2.78 -14.82 9.07
N VAL A 86 2.83 -14.21 10.26
CA VAL A 86 3.93 -13.34 10.69
C VAL A 86 4.35 -13.74 12.10
N GLN A 87 5.55 -14.30 12.22
CA GLN A 87 6.23 -14.49 13.50
C GLN A 87 7.03 -13.22 13.81
N HIS A 88 6.85 -12.69 15.03
CA HIS A 88 7.66 -11.58 15.57
C HIS A 88 9.07 -12.05 15.94
#